data_AF-A0A9E5I8C8-F1
#
_entry.id   AF-A0A9E5I8C8-F1
#
_cell.length_a   1.000
_cell.length_b   1.000
_cell.length_c   1.000
_cell.angle_alpha   90.00
_cell.angle_beta   90.00
_cell.angle_gamma   90.00
#
_symmetry.space_group_name_H-M   'P 1'
#
loop_
_entity.id
_entity.type
_entity.pdbx_description
1 polymer ?
#
loop_
_entity_poly.entity_id
_entity_poly.type
_entity_poly.pdbx_seq_one_letter_code
_entity_poly.pdbx_strand_id
1 'polypeptide(L)'
;MSENNPIPSVLSKEMLLEIGGWRAMQEGRSLWEAGKVMSVDWVDPVLGGVVQAGTGTVNARLKLGKRLADVENLCSCRQAREYGTVCPHVIALSLKYLERNGKAATAPAPRANGHIAGPVAAAARALAPRFPRVLGQLAGKGSKPLALEVHLPLDLGKAWRAGKIPLTVEASVDGGPTKSLDAVPIDKVEPYVVDESDAALLSMLEKMEGASVHGEAELQAAARDLFFPVLLGHPRVFMGRRKHLRVSRAAEGTRLRADLDDAGVLHLEIVPAPDGPEGSEILEASPGRWLLAGDHLELLDSLPQAYEGLRKGPRSVAREGLANFLQRELPVLERHVLLEAGDRLRQLQFETMLPRFRVELDGLLSGISCQLEAIYGE
;
A
#
# COMPACT_ATOMS: atom_id res chain seq x y z
N MET A 1 -21.42 29.33 -18.51
CA MET A 1 -22.38 28.25 -18.22
C MET A 1 -21.55 27.03 -17.86
N SER A 2 -21.38 26.79 -16.56
CA SER A 2 -20.53 25.71 -16.04
C SER A 2 -21.33 24.42 -16.01
N GLU A 3 -21.08 23.55 -16.98
CA GLU A 3 -21.67 22.22 -17.07
C GLU A 3 -21.18 21.36 -15.89
N ASN A 4 -22.11 21.00 -15.01
CA ASN A 4 -21.91 19.99 -13.97
C ASN A 4 -21.71 18.64 -14.65
N ASN A 5 -20.45 18.25 -14.87
CA ASN A 5 -20.13 16.92 -15.35
C ASN A 5 -20.32 15.92 -14.19
N PRO A 6 -21.11 14.83 -14.34
CA PRO A 6 -21.35 13.88 -13.25
C PRO A 6 -20.06 13.21 -12.79
N ILE A 7 -19.88 13.12 -11.47
CA ILE A 7 -18.74 12.44 -10.85
C ILE A 7 -18.77 10.96 -11.27
N PRO A 8 -17.65 10.38 -11.75
CA PRO A 8 -17.55 8.94 -11.98
C PRO A 8 -17.79 8.20 -10.66
N SER A 9 -18.70 7.23 -10.65
CA SER A 9 -19.10 6.48 -9.43
C SER A 9 -17.94 5.80 -8.70
N VAL A 10 -16.81 5.61 -9.38
CA VAL A 10 -15.60 4.94 -8.89
C VAL A 10 -14.64 5.89 -8.14
N LEU A 11 -14.68 7.21 -8.39
CA LEU A 11 -13.71 8.14 -7.78
C LEU A 11 -14.11 8.49 -6.34
N SER A 12 -13.44 7.87 -5.37
CA SER A 12 -13.65 8.10 -3.94
C SER A 12 -12.34 8.22 -3.16
N LYS A 13 -12.42 8.71 -1.91
CA LYS A 13 -11.23 8.77 -1.04
C LYS A 13 -10.72 7.38 -0.69
N GLU A 14 -11.64 6.42 -0.56
CA GLU A 14 -11.34 5.01 -0.30
C GLU A 14 -10.59 4.40 -1.47
N MET A 15 -11.07 4.64 -2.70
CA MET A 15 -10.42 4.21 -3.94
C MET A 15 -9.00 4.79 -4.04
N LEU A 16 -8.82 6.09 -3.79
CA LEU A 16 -7.52 6.75 -3.84
C LEU A 16 -6.53 6.19 -2.82
N LEU A 17 -7.01 5.85 -1.62
CA LEU A 17 -6.21 5.22 -0.58
C LEU A 17 -5.78 3.79 -0.97
N GLU A 18 -6.67 3.03 -1.62
CA GLU A 18 -6.41 1.67 -2.09
C GLU A 18 -5.37 1.65 -3.21
N ILE A 19 -5.46 2.55 -4.19
CA ILE A 19 -4.56 2.55 -5.37
C ILE A 19 -3.23 3.29 -5.15
N GLY A 20 -3.21 4.32 -4.28
CA GLY A 20 -2.02 5.13 -4.00
C GLY A 20 -1.29 4.76 -2.72
N GLY A 21 -1.94 3.98 -1.85
CA GLY A 21 -1.43 3.70 -0.52
C GLY A 21 -1.46 4.93 0.38
N TRP A 22 -1.24 4.69 1.67
CA TRP A 22 -1.36 5.70 2.71
C TRP A 22 -0.40 6.87 2.54
N ARG A 23 0.85 6.60 2.11
CA ARG A 23 1.88 7.61 1.92
C ARG A 23 1.50 8.64 0.86
N ALA A 24 1.13 8.17 -0.34
CA ALA A 24 0.69 9.08 -1.41
C ALA A 24 -0.57 9.85 -1.00
N MET A 25 -1.46 9.22 -0.22
CA MET A 25 -2.69 9.85 0.27
C MET A 25 -2.41 11.03 1.20
N GLN A 26 -1.46 10.89 2.13
CA GLN A 26 -1.06 11.97 3.05
C GLN A 26 -0.36 13.11 2.32
N GLU A 27 0.63 12.78 1.49
CA GLU A 27 1.37 13.79 0.72
C GLU A 27 0.45 14.53 -0.27
N GLY A 28 -0.46 13.82 -0.93
CA GLY A 28 -1.43 14.42 -1.86
C GLY A 28 -2.47 15.29 -1.16
N ARG A 29 -2.92 14.89 0.04
CA ARG A 29 -3.76 15.73 0.89
C ARG A 29 -3.05 17.03 1.27
N SER A 30 -1.79 16.95 1.67
CA SER A 30 -1.01 18.14 2.00
C SER A 30 -0.91 19.12 0.83
N LEU A 31 -0.64 18.62 -0.39
CA LEU A 31 -0.62 19.45 -1.60
C LEU A 31 -1.97 20.11 -1.87
N TRP A 32 -3.08 19.38 -1.68
CA TRP A 32 -4.42 19.92 -1.87
C TRP A 32 -4.79 20.97 -0.81
N GLU A 33 -4.55 20.69 0.47
CA GLU A 33 -4.80 21.61 1.60
C GLU A 33 -3.94 22.88 1.52
N ALA A 34 -2.70 22.75 1.04
CA ALA A 34 -1.80 23.87 0.77
C ALA A 34 -2.14 24.64 -0.52
N GLY A 35 -3.26 24.32 -1.18
CA GLY A 35 -3.73 25.02 -2.38
C GLY A 35 -2.83 24.86 -3.60
N LYS A 36 -2.04 23.78 -3.67
CA LYS A 36 -1.06 23.56 -4.76
C LYS A 36 -1.67 23.05 -6.06
N VAL A 37 -2.96 22.74 -6.09
CA VAL A 37 -3.67 22.35 -7.31
C VAL A 37 -4.13 23.61 -8.06
N MET A 38 -3.49 23.89 -9.20
CA MET A 38 -3.72 25.11 -9.99
C MET A 38 -4.90 24.99 -10.94
N SER A 39 -5.12 23.80 -11.50
CA SER A 39 -6.27 23.50 -12.37
C SER A 39 -6.70 22.05 -12.19
N VAL A 40 -7.98 21.78 -12.43
CA VAL A 40 -8.54 20.43 -12.43
C VAL A 40 -9.77 20.37 -13.32
N ASP A 41 -9.75 19.47 -14.29
CA ASP A 41 -10.83 19.27 -15.25
C ASP A 41 -11.03 17.76 -15.51
N TRP A 42 -12.25 17.41 -15.86
CA TRP A 42 -12.64 16.04 -16.18
C TRP A 42 -13.09 15.96 -17.64
N VAL A 43 -12.41 15.09 -18.39
CA VAL A 43 -12.75 14.72 -19.77
C VAL A 43 -12.78 13.21 -19.79
N ASP A 44 -13.97 12.62 -19.76
CA ASP A 44 -14.15 11.16 -19.63
C ASP A 44 -13.22 10.38 -20.59
N PRO A 45 -12.47 9.36 -20.11
CA PRO A 45 -12.41 8.81 -18.75
C PRO A 45 -11.24 9.36 -17.89
N VAL A 46 -10.74 10.56 -18.19
CA VAL A 46 -9.51 11.12 -17.61
C VAL A 46 -9.79 12.35 -16.74
N LEU A 47 -9.28 12.30 -15.51
CA LEU A 47 -9.09 13.47 -14.66
C LEU A 47 -7.73 14.09 -14.97
N GLY A 48 -7.68 15.38 -15.28
CA GLY A 48 -6.44 16.07 -15.62
C GLY A 48 -6.31 17.44 -14.97
N GLY A 49 -5.08 17.91 -14.81
CA GLY A 49 -4.80 19.26 -14.33
C GLY A 49 -3.35 19.48 -13.95
N VAL A 50 -3.10 20.64 -13.34
CA VAL A 50 -1.75 21.11 -13.01
C VAL A 50 -1.61 21.24 -11.49
N VAL A 51 -0.53 20.67 -10.95
CA VAL A 51 -0.19 20.74 -9.52
C VAL A 51 1.19 21.35 -9.37
N GLN A 52 1.33 22.33 -8.47
CA GLN A 52 2.61 22.92 -8.11
C GLN A 52 3.42 21.92 -7.26
N ALA A 53 4.67 21.65 -7.66
CA ALA A 53 5.56 20.73 -6.98
C ALA A 53 6.97 21.36 -6.88
N GLY A 54 7.41 21.66 -5.65
CA GLY A 54 8.66 22.39 -5.42
C GLY A 54 8.64 23.77 -6.09
N THR A 55 9.64 24.04 -6.93
CA THR A 55 9.77 25.30 -7.70
C THR A 55 9.06 25.27 -9.06
N GLY A 56 8.51 24.12 -9.48
CA GLY A 56 7.88 23.94 -10.79
C GLY A 56 6.43 23.47 -10.71
N THR A 57 5.91 23.06 -11.87
CA THR A 57 4.56 22.47 -12.00
C THR A 57 4.63 21.09 -12.63
N VAL A 58 3.66 20.25 -12.28
CA VAL A 58 3.51 18.89 -12.75
C VAL A 58 2.13 18.78 -13.40
N ASN A 59 2.10 18.25 -14.63
CA ASN A 59 0.87 17.81 -15.28
C ASN A 59 0.45 16.48 -14.66
N ALA A 60 -0.58 16.50 -13.82
CA ALA A 60 -1.14 15.32 -13.17
C ALA A 60 -2.37 14.84 -13.94
N ARG A 61 -2.41 13.54 -14.24
CA ARG A 61 -3.53 12.91 -14.93
C ARG A 61 -3.80 11.53 -14.39
N LEU A 62 -5.07 11.17 -14.26
CA LEU A 62 -5.54 9.88 -13.82
C LEU A 62 -6.66 9.41 -14.74
N LYS A 63 -6.44 8.31 -15.44
CA LYS A 63 -7.47 7.66 -16.23
C LYS A 63 -8.21 6.66 -15.35
N LEU A 64 -9.52 6.84 -15.20
CA LEU A 64 -10.36 5.94 -14.42
C LEU A 64 -10.94 4.87 -15.34
N GLY A 65 -10.71 3.61 -15.01
CA GLY A 65 -11.39 2.50 -15.67
C GLY A 65 -12.69 2.11 -14.97
N LYS A 66 -13.40 1.13 -15.54
CA LYS A 66 -14.62 0.57 -14.94
C LYS A 66 -14.33 -0.25 -13.67
N ARG A 67 -13.07 -0.64 -13.45
CA ARG A 67 -12.57 -1.39 -12.29
C ARG A 67 -11.29 -0.73 -11.76
N LEU A 68 -10.95 -0.96 -10.49
CA LEU A 68 -9.73 -0.47 -9.85
C LEU A 68 -8.44 -0.86 -10.61
N ALA A 69 -8.40 -2.08 -11.16
CA ALA A 69 -7.26 -2.58 -11.93
C ALA A 69 -7.09 -1.93 -13.31
N ASP A 70 -8.08 -1.17 -13.78
CA ASP A 70 -8.06 -0.49 -15.07
C ASP A 70 -7.72 1.02 -14.90
N VAL A 71 -7.21 1.40 -13.71
CA VAL A 71 -6.82 2.77 -13.37
C VAL A 71 -5.37 3.00 -13.75
N GLU A 72 -5.12 4.03 -14.56
CA GLU A 72 -3.77 4.35 -15.04
C GLU A 72 -3.33 5.73 -14.54
N ASN A 73 -2.17 5.79 -13.88
CA ASN A 73 -1.54 7.05 -13.53
C ASN A 73 -0.75 7.61 -14.73
N LEU A 74 -1.19 8.75 -15.26
CA LEU A 74 -0.60 9.45 -16.40
C LEU A 74 0.07 10.77 -15.99
N CYS A 75 0.44 10.88 -14.72
CA CYS A 75 1.16 12.03 -14.18
C CYS A 75 2.58 12.12 -14.76
N SER A 76 3.02 13.35 -14.99
CA SER A 76 4.36 13.67 -15.50
C SER A 76 5.47 13.63 -14.42
N CYS A 77 5.14 13.34 -13.17
CA CYS A 77 6.16 13.22 -12.12
C CYS A 77 7.02 11.96 -12.30
N ARG A 78 8.23 12.00 -11.74
CA ARG A 78 9.19 10.89 -11.78
C ARG A 78 8.60 9.58 -11.29
N GLN A 79 7.91 9.60 -10.14
CA GLN A 79 7.27 8.41 -9.55
C GLN A 79 6.30 7.73 -10.53
N ALA A 80 5.48 8.51 -11.22
CA ALA A 80 4.51 7.98 -12.17
C ALA A 80 5.17 7.46 -13.46
N ARG A 81 6.19 8.17 -13.96
CA ARG A 81 6.94 7.77 -15.17
C ARG A 81 7.79 6.52 -14.97
N GLU A 82 8.41 6.39 -13.80
CA GLU A 82 9.31 5.26 -13.49
C GLU A 82 8.55 4.03 -12.99
N TYR A 83 7.55 4.22 -12.12
CA TYR A 83 6.91 3.09 -11.41
C TYR A 83 5.43 2.90 -11.74
N GLY A 84 4.80 3.81 -12.49
CA GLY A 84 3.36 3.75 -12.81
C GLY A 84 2.41 3.86 -11.61
N THR A 85 2.93 3.92 -10.39
CA THR A 85 2.14 4.00 -9.13
C THR A 85 1.44 5.34 -8.98
N VAL A 86 0.27 5.35 -8.32
CA VAL A 86 -0.46 6.59 -8.03
C VAL A 86 0.35 7.48 -7.08
N CYS A 87 0.59 8.71 -7.53
CA CYS A 87 1.46 9.66 -6.85
C CYS A 87 0.67 10.72 -6.06
N PRO A 88 1.34 11.46 -5.14
CA PRO A 88 0.72 12.55 -4.39
C PRO A 88 0.02 13.60 -5.25
N HIS A 89 0.59 13.94 -6.41
CA HIS A 89 0.01 14.95 -7.31
C HIS A 89 -1.36 14.53 -7.84
N VAL A 90 -1.52 13.25 -8.17
CA VAL A 90 -2.80 12.71 -8.65
C VAL A 90 -3.82 12.70 -7.53
N ILE A 91 -3.41 12.33 -6.31
CA ILE A 91 -4.32 12.38 -5.16
C ILE A 91 -4.76 13.81 -4.87
N ALA A 92 -3.84 14.78 -4.87
CA ALA A 92 -4.17 16.18 -4.67
C ALA A 92 -5.19 16.67 -5.70
N LEU A 93 -4.96 16.33 -6.97
CA LEU A 93 -5.85 16.63 -8.09
C LEU A 93 -7.24 16.01 -7.90
N SER A 94 -7.31 14.73 -7.53
CA SER A 94 -8.57 14.02 -7.28
C SER A 94 -9.34 14.59 -6.09
N LEU A 95 -8.66 14.98 -5.02
CA LEU A 95 -9.28 15.66 -3.88
C LEU A 95 -9.87 17.02 -4.27
N LYS A 96 -9.15 17.80 -5.08
CA LYS A 96 -9.65 19.08 -5.61
C LYS A 96 -10.89 18.90 -6.48
N TYR A 97 -10.92 17.85 -7.31
CA TYR A 97 -12.08 17.54 -8.14
C TYR A 97 -13.30 17.10 -7.31
N LEU A 98 -13.10 16.28 -6.28
CA LEU A 98 -14.17 15.84 -5.37
C LEU A 98 -14.74 17.02 -4.57
N GLU A 99 -13.88 17.96 -4.15
CA GLU A 99 -14.27 19.23 -3.52
C GLU A 99 -15.12 20.08 -4.47
N ARG A 100 -14.66 20.29 -5.71
CA ARG A 100 -15.32 21.12 -6.74
C ARG A 100 -16.74 20.64 -7.09
N ASN A 101 -16.97 19.32 -7.09
CA ASN A 101 -18.20 18.71 -7.60
C ASN A 101 -19.18 18.21 -6.52
N GLY A 102 -19.00 18.60 -5.26
CA GLY A 102 -20.06 18.45 -4.24
C GLY A 102 -19.95 17.24 -3.30
N LYS A 103 -18.73 16.85 -2.89
CA LYS A 103 -18.51 16.32 -1.53
C LYS A 103 -17.66 17.32 -0.75
N ALA A 104 -18.35 18.18 0.01
CA ALA A 104 -17.82 19.37 0.68
C ALA A 104 -16.49 19.12 1.41
N ALA A 105 -15.47 19.87 0.98
CA ALA A 105 -14.41 20.35 1.84
C ALA A 105 -14.60 21.85 1.99
N THR A 106 -14.71 22.31 3.23
CA THR A 106 -14.56 23.73 3.57
C THR A 106 -14.15 23.87 5.03
N ALA A 107 -13.06 24.60 5.25
CA ALA A 107 -12.78 25.43 6.42
C ALA A 107 -12.77 26.91 5.93
N PRO A 108 -12.92 27.97 6.76
CA PRO A 108 -12.50 28.09 8.17
C PRO A 108 -13.54 28.71 9.16
N ALA A 109 -13.24 28.64 10.47
CA ALA A 109 -14.00 29.14 11.63
C ALA A 109 -13.84 30.69 11.86
N PRO A 110 -14.52 31.38 12.82
CA PRO A 110 -15.37 30.92 13.94
C PRO A 110 -16.69 31.71 14.20
N ARG A 111 -17.62 31.13 14.96
CA ARG A 111 -18.24 31.73 16.19
C ARG A 111 -19.30 30.82 16.81
N ALA A 112 -19.43 30.98 18.12
CA ALA A 112 -20.17 30.19 19.09
C ALA A 112 -21.68 30.10 18.83
N ASN A 113 -22.24 28.88 18.92
CA ASN A 113 -23.16 28.44 19.97
C ASN A 113 -23.94 27.19 19.53
N GLY A 114 -24.13 26.27 20.47
CA GLY A 114 -25.29 25.37 20.48
C GLY A 114 -25.13 24.05 19.74
N HIS A 115 -25.01 22.99 20.54
CA HIS A 115 -25.28 21.58 20.23
C HIS A 115 -26.27 21.35 19.07
N ILE A 116 -25.91 20.49 18.10
CA ILE A 116 -26.45 19.12 17.89
C ILE A 116 -25.43 18.37 16.99
N ALA A 117 -24.83 17.28 17.47
CA ALA A 117 -23.88 16.47 16.70
C ALA A 117 -24.64 15.51 15.77
N GLY A 118 -24.45 15.65 14.45
CA GLY A 118 -24.99 14.74 13.44
C GLY A 118 -24.08 13.53 13.15
N PRO A 119 -24.61 12.46 12.53
CA PRO A 119 -23.92 11.17 12.31
C PRO A 119 -22.64 11.25 11.46
N VAL A 120 -22.45 12.32 10.69
CA VAL A 120 -21.23 12.56 9.89
C VAL A 120 -20.03 12.96 10.77
N ALA A 121 -20.27 13.63 11.91
CA ALA A 121 -19.22 13.96 12.88
C ALA A 121 -18.69 12.71 13.61
N ALA A 122 -19.53 11.68 13.77
CA ALA A 122 -19.12 10.39 14.33
C ALA A 122 -18.23 9.60 13.36
N ALA A 123 -18.55 9.62 12.06
CA ALA A 123 -17.74 8.95 11.03
C ALA A 123 -16.40 9.66 10.76
N ALA A 124 -16.35 11.01 10.80
CA ALA A 124 -15.09 11.75 10.69
C ALA A 124 -14.18 11.59 11.92
N ARG A 125 -14.75 11.43 13.12
CA ARG A 125 -14.02 11.04 14.34
C ARG A 125 -13.44 9.63 14.27
N ALA A 126 -14.01 8.75 13.44
CA ALA A 126 -13.54 7.37 13.30
C ALA A 126 -12.29 7.23 12.41
N LEU A 127 -11.86 8.29 11.69
CA LEU A 127 -10.78 8.26 10.70
C LEU A 127 -9.62 9.23 10.98
N ALA A 128 -9.72 10.07 12.00
CA ALA A 128 -8.57 10.86 12.45
C ALA A 128 -7.59 9.94 13.21
N PRO A 129 -6.26 10.10 13.02
CA PRO A 129 -5.29 9.37 13.83
C PRO A 129 -5.59 9.66 15.31
N ARG A 130 -5.70 8.60 16.11
CA ARG A 130 -6.07 8.70 17.52
C ARG A 130 -4.89 9.19 18.35
N PHE A 131 -3.69 8.78 17.97
CA PHE A 131 -2.46 9.37 18.46
C PHE A 131 -2.12 10.63 17.64
N PRO A 132 -2.10 11.83 18.26
CA PRO A 132 -1.96 13.09 17.53
C PRO A 132 -0.55 13.21 16.94
N ARG A 133 -0.44 13.11 15.61
CA ARG A 133 0.85 13.10 14.90
C ARG A 133 0.82 13.83 13.57
N VAL A 134 1.97 14.36 13.17
CA VAL A 134 2.24 14.97 11.87
C VAL A 134 3.66 14.62 11.41
N LEU A 135 3.88 14.57 10.09
CA LEU A 135 5.24 14.47 9.55
C LEU A 135 5.94 15.83 9.68
N GLY A 136 7.27 15.85 9.85
CA GLY A 136 8.02 17.07 10.19
C GLY A 136 7.84 18.27 9.26
N GLN A 137 7.55 18.03 7.98
CA GLN A 137 7.20 19.06 7.00
C GLN A 137 5.85 19.77 7.25
N LEU A 138 5.03 19.26 8.17
CA LEU A 138 3.71 19.77 8.55
C LEU A 138 3.67 20.25 10.01
N ALA A 139 4.83 20.39 10.67
CA ALA A 139 4.93 20.74 12.08
C ALA A 139 4.39 22.16 12.37
N GLY A 140 3.50 22.27 13.36
CA GLY A 140 3.00 23.55 13.86
C GLY A 140 3.95 24.18 14.88
N LYS A 141 3.73 25.47 15.18
CA LYS A 141 4.44 26.14 16.29
C LYS A 141 4.05 25.47 17.62
N GLY A 142 4.95 24.70 18.21
CA GLY A 142 4.73 23.98 19.47
C GLY A 142 4.64 22.46 19.35
N SER A 143 4.65 21.92 18.12
CA SER A 143 4.78 20.48 17.90
C SER A 143 6.15 19.98 18.37
N LYS A 144 6.15 18.95 19.22
CA LYS A 144 7.37 18.33 19.75
C LYS A 144 7.73 17.08 18.94
N PRO A 145 9.02 16.79 18.70
CA PRO A 145 9.41 15.55 18.06
C PRO A 145 9.12 14.37 18.99
N LEU A 146 8.65 13.28 18.40
CA LEU A 146 8.39 12.00 19.06
C LEU A 146 9.17 10.93 18.31
N ALA A 147 9.93 10.14 19.06
CA ALA A 147 10.65 8.99 18.55
C ALA A 147 10.16 7.73 19.25
N LEU A 148 9.86 6.67 18.51
CA LEU A 148 9.40 5.39 19.06
C LEU A 148 10.52 4.34 19.07
N GLU A 149 10.54 3.55 20.14
CA GLU A 149 11.40 2.38 20.29
C GLU A 149 10.55 1.13 20.44
N VAL A 150 10.89 0.09 19.67
CA VAL A 150 10.20 -1.20 19.71
C VAL A 150 11.09 -2.22 20.40
N HIS A 151 10.59 -2.83 21.47
CA HIS A 151 11.30 -3.85 22.24
C HIS A 151 10.60 -5.20 22.10
N LEU A 152 11.34 -6.18 21.58
CA LEU A 152 10.94 -7.57 21.39
C LEU A 152 11.65 -8.46 22.43
N PRO A 153 11.16 -9.67 22.71
CA PRO A 153 11.83 -10.61 23.62
C PRO A 153 13.24 -10.98 23.14
N LEU A 154 14.14 -11.25 24.09
CA LEU A 154 15.49 -11.74 23.80
C LEU A 154 15.48 -13.12 23.12
N ASP A 155 14.48 -13.94 23.44
CA ASP A 155 14.22 -15.26 22.86
C ASP A 155 13.13 -15.19 21.78
N LEU A 156 13.26 -14.23 20.85
CA LEU A 156 12.28 -13.98 19.79
C LEU A 156 11.86 -15.24 19.03
N GLY A 157 12.79 -16.13 18.65
CA GLY A 157 12.45 -17.38 17.96
C GLY A 157 11.53 -18.30 18.77
N LYS A 158 11.75 -18.38 20.08
CA LYS A 158 10.88 -19.16 20.99
C LYS A 158 9.50 -18.52 21.12
N ALA A 159 9.43 -17.20 21.32
CA ALA A 159 8.18 -16.46 21.41
C ALA A 159 7.38 -16.56 20.10
N TRP A 160 8.06 -16.53 18.95
CA TRP A 160 7.48 -16.68 17.62
C TRP A 160 6.80 -18.03 17.45
N ARG A 161 7.49 -19.13 17.81
CA ARG A 161 6.94 -20.49 17.74
C ARG A 161 5.81 -20.72 18.74
N ALA A 162 5.84 -20.05 19.89
CA ALA A 162 4.75 -20.07 20.85
C ALA A 162 3.50 -19.31 20.36
N GLY A 163 3.62 -18.51 19.28
CA GLY A 163 2.53 -17.71 18.71
C GLY A 163 2.14 -16.51 19.57
N LYS A 164 2.95 -16.17 20.57
CA LYS A 164 2.73 -15.08 21.53
C LYS A 164 4.03 -14.30 21.69
N ILE A 165 4.08 -13.13 21.08
CA ILE A 165 5.27 -12.27 21.13
C ILE A 165 4.94 -11.06 22.00
N PRO A 166 5.50 -10.97 23.21
CA PRO A 166 5.44 -9.75 24.00
C PRO A 166 6.06 -8.60 23.21
N LEU A 167 5.35 -7.48 23.17
CA LEU A 167 5.77 -6.25 22.52
C LEU A 167 5.73 -5.14 23.55
N THR A 168 6.83 -4.39 23.67
CA THR A 168 6.85 -3.13 24.41
C THR A 168 7.23 -2.01 23.46
N VAL A 169 6.47 -0.92 23.49
CA VAL A 169 6.72 0.30 22.72
C VAL A 169 6.98 1.44 23.70
N GLU A 170 8.20 1.97 23.65
CA GLU A 170 8.59 3.16 24.39
C GLU A 170 8.66 4.36 23.45
N ALA A 171 8.56 5.55 24.03
CA ALA A 171 8.58 6.81 23.32
C ALA A 171 9.48 7.82 24.02
N SER A 172 10.25 8.56 23.21
CA SER A 172 10.97 9.77 23.62
C SER A 172 10.26 10.99 23.04
N VAL A 173 9.93 11.95 23.89
CA VAL A 173 9.34 13.24 23.50
C VAL A 173 10.41 14.31 23.65
N ASP A 174 10.64 15.08 22.59
CA ASP A 174 11.57 16.23 22.57
C ASP A 174 13.01 15.87 22.98
N GLY A 175 13.45 14.65 22.63
CA GLY A 175 14.77 14.12 23.02
C GLY A 175 14.92 13.77 24.50
N GLY A 176 13.81 13.73 25.24
CA GLY A 176 13.79 13.30 26.64
C GLY A 176 14.01 11.79 26.85
N PRO A 177 14.00 11.31 28.10
CA PRO A 177 14.14 9.89 28.41
C PRO A 177 12.99 9.07 27.81
N THR A 178 13.29 7.84 27.37
CA THR A 178 12.27 6.91 26.90
C THR A 178 11.37 6.46 28.05
N LYS A 179 10.07 6.41 27.78
CA LYS A 179 9.03 5.94 28.71
C LYS A 179 8.03 5.10 27.92
N SER A 180 7.21 4.30 28.60
CA SER A 180 6.08 3.62 27.95
C SER A 180 5.26 4.62 27.12
N LEU A 181 4.84 4.20 25.92
CA LEU A 181 4.00 5.00 25.02
C LEU A 181 2.70 5.47 25.71
N ASP A 182 2.17 4.69 26.65
CA ASP A 182 0.99 5.05 27.47
C ASP A 182 1.21 6.31 28.32
N ALA A 183 2.47 6.64 28.65
CA ALA A 183 2.82 7.82 29.43
C ALA A 183 2.89 9.10 28.58
N VAL A 184 2.74 9.01 27.25
CA VAL A 184 2.78 10.15 26.35
C VAL A 184 1.40 10.85 26.36
N PRO A 185 1.32 12.15 26.68
CA PRO A 185 0.04 12.87 26.68
C PRO A 185 -0.55 12.95 25.26
N ILE A 186 -1.80 12.54 25.10
CA ILE A 186 -2.53 12.58 23.82
C ILE A 186 -3.71 13.57 23.82
N ASP A 187 -4.22 13.96 25.00
CA ASP A 187 -5.36 14.85 25.12
C ASP A 187 -4.94 16.33 25.13
N LYS A 188 -5.57 17.14 24.27
CA LYS A 188 -5.36 18.60 24.20
C LYS A 188 -3.90 19.01 23.99
N VAL A 189 -3.13 18.20 23.26
CA VAL A 189 -1.76 18.50 22.86
C VAL A 189 -1.70 18.91 21.39
N GLU A 190 -0.70 19.70 21.03
CA GLU A 190 -0.32 19.87 19.64
C GLU A 190 0.18 18.53 19.06
N PRO A 191 -0.09 18.21 17.79
CA PRO A 191 0.38 16.99 17.17
C PRO A 191 1.91 16.84 17.27
N TYR A 192 2.36 15.63 17.60
CA TYR A 192 3.77 15.30 17.65
C TYR A 192 4.37 15.20 16.25
N VAL A 193 5.62 15.64 16.10
CA VAL A 193 6.39 15.45 14.88
C VAL A 193 7.00 14.05 14.89
N VAL A 194 6.64 13.23 13.92
CA VAL A 194 7.16 11.87 13.74
C VAL A 194 7.82 11.71 12.39
N ASP A 195 8.75 10.76 12.28
CA ASP A 195 9.26 10.29 11.00
C ASP A 195 8.27 9.30 10.34
N GLU A 196 8.57 8.88 9.11
CA GLU A 196 7.71 7.97 8.35
C GLU A 196 7.58 6.59 8.99
N SER A 197 8.66 6.09 9.62
CA SER A 197 8.71 4.78 10.27
C SER A 197 7.83 4.77 11.52
N ASP A 198 7.96 5.79 12.37
CA ASP A 198 7.14 5.94 13.58
C ASP A 198 5.67 6.21 13.24
N ALA A 199 5.39 6.98 12.17
CA ALA A 199 4.03 7.21 11.70
C ALA A 199 3.35 5.92 11.23
N ALA A 200 4.08 5.06 10.52
CA ALA A 200 3.59 3.75 10.09
C ALA A 200 3.36 2.83 11.30
N LEU A 201 4.27 2.82 12.27
CA LEU A 201 4.16 2.05 13.51
C LEU A 201 2.91 2.44 14.31
N LEU A 202 2.71 3.73 14.59
CA LEU A 202 1.51 4.20 15.29
C LEU A 202 0.22 3.83 14.55
N SER A 203 0.22 3.94 13.22
CA SER A 203 -0.93 3.55 12.40
C SER A 203 -1.24 2.05 12.50
N MET A 204 -0.21 1.21 12.67
CA MET A 204 -0.38 -0.22 12.85
C MET A 204 -0.92 -0.55 14.24
N LEU A 205 -0.35 0.06 15.29
CA LEU A 205 -0.83 -0.15 16.66
C LEU A 205 -2.30 0.25 16.83
N GLU A 206 -2.72 1.39 16.24
CA GLU A 206 -4.11 1.84 16.24
C GLU A 206 -5.08 0.83 15.57
N LYS A 207 -4.62 0.16 14.50
CA LYS A 207 -5.42 -0.84 13.79
C LYS A 207 -5.55 -2.14 14.58
N MET A 208 -4.51 -2.52 15.30
CA MET A 208 -4.49 -3.77 16.06
C MET A 208 -5.38 -3.71 17.30
N GLU A 209 -5.40 -2.60 18.01
CA GLU A 209 -6.05 -2.51 19.32
C GLU A 209 -7.47 -1.91 19.30
N GLY A 210 -7.93 -1.41 18.15
CA GLY A 210 -9.32 -1.01 17.93
C GLY A 210 -9.81 0.20 18.75
N ALA A 211 -9.11 0.64 19.81
CA ALA A 211 -9.50 1.75 20.69
C ALA A 211 -8.33 2.64 21.17
N SER A 212 -7.18 2.08 21.54
CA SER A 212 -6.03 2.77 22.15
C SER A 212 -4.71 2.32 21.50
N VAL A 213 -3.63 3.07 21.74
CA VAL A 213 -2.28 2.67 21.36
C VAL A 213 -1.54 2.44 22.66
N HIS A 214 -1.36 1.18 23.04
CA HIS A 214 -0.67 0.83 24.27
C HIS A 214 0.84 0.67 24.09
N GLY A 215 1.57 0.96 25.16
CA GLY A 215 3.01 0.72 25.24
C GLY A 215 3.36 -0.74 25.50
N GLU A 216 2.38 -1.60 25.79
CA GLU A 216 2.57 -3.04 25.98
C GLU A 216 1.46 -3.82 25.28
N ALA A 217 1.83 -4.84 24.52
CA ALA A 217 0.90 -5.71 23.81
C ALA A 217 1.43 -7.15 23.73
N GLU A 218 0.55 -8.12 23.48
CA GLU A 218 0.93 -9.48 23.11
C GLU A 218 0.49 -9.74 21.66
N LEU A 219 1.46 -9.88 20.75
CA LEU A 219 1.20 -10.16 19.35
C LEU A 219 0.83 -11.63 19.18
N GLN A 220 -0.43 -11.88 18.82
CA GLN A 220 -0.87 -13.18 18.30
C GLN A 220 -0.48 -13.32 16.82
N ALA A 221 -0.54 -14.53 16.27
CA ALA A 221 -0.12 -14.85 14.90
C ALA A 221 -0.65 -13.85 13.82
N ALA A 222 -1.96 -13.57 13.79
CA ALA A 222 -2.53 -12.66 12.79
C ALA A 222 -2.01 -11.21 12.93
N ALA A 223 -1.82 -10.74 14.17
CA ALA A 223 -1.33 -9.39 14.43
C ALA A 223 0.18 -9.28 14.17
N ARG A 224 0.95 -10.33 14.51
CA ARG A 224 2.37 -10.48 14.17
C ARG A 224 2.61 -10.36 12.67
N ASP A 225 1.80 -11.06 11.87
CA ASP A 225 1.99 -11.15 10.42
C ASP A 225 1.76 -9.81 9.71
N LEU A 226 0.92 -8.95 10.30
CA LEU A 226 0.74 -7.56 9.88
C LEU A 226 1.82 -6.64 10.44
N PHE A 227 2.23 -6.82 11.69
CA PHE A 227 3.11 -5.92 12.43
C PHE A 227 4.56 -5.92 11.94
N PHE A 228 5.19 -7.09 11.79
CA PHE A 228 6.61 -7.19 11.45
C PHE A 228 7.00 -6.53 10.12
N PRO A 229 6.19 -6.59 9.04
CA PRO A 229 6.46 -5.85 7.81
C PRO A 229 6.59 -4.33 8.00
N VAL A 230 5.93 -3.73 9.01
CA VAL A 230 6.03 -2.29 9.32
C VAL A 230 7.39 -1.92 9.92
N LEU A 231 8.07 -2.89 10.53
CA LEU A 231 9.40 -2.68 11.11
C LEU A 231 10.52 -2.67 10.07
N LEU A 232 10.25 -3.01 8.80
CA LEU A 232 11.26 -3.00 7.74
C LEU A 232 11.93 -1.63 7.62
N GLY A 233 13.24 -1.57 7.87
CA GLY A 233 14.03 -0.33 7.84
C GLY A 233 13.82 0.58 9.06
N HIS A 234 13.04 0.16 10.07
CA HIS A 234 12.80 0.96 11.26
C HIS A 234 14.11 1.09 12.08
N PRO A 235 14.54 2.33 12.42
CA PRO A 235 15.87 2.55 13.00
C PRO A 235 15.99 2.14 14.48
N ARG A 236 14.86 2.01 15.18
CA ARG A 236 14.81 1.83 16.65
C ARG A 236 14.05 0.56 17.06
N VAL A 237 14.55 -0.60 16.64
CA VAL A 237 14.03 -1.92 17.04
C VAL A 237 15.09 -2.64 17.86
N PHE A 238 14.68 -3.29 18.94
CA PHE A 238 15.57 -3.91 19.92
C PHE A 238 15.06 -5.29 20.35
N MET A 239 15.99 -6.21 20.59
CA MET A 239 15.76 -7.39 21.41
C MET A 239 16.14 -7.07 22.86
N GLY A 240 15.17 -7.19 23.77
CA GLY A 240 15.25 -6.61 25.10
C GLY A 240 15.40 -5.08 25.01
N ARG A 241 16.23 -4.50 25.89
CA ARG A 241 16.39 -3.03 26.00
C ARG A 241 17.63 -2.44 25.33
N ARG A 242 18.59 -3.28 24.91
CA ARG A 242 19.91 -2.78 24.48
C ARG A 242 20.42 -3.39 23.19
N LYS A 243 20.01 -4.60 22.84
CA LYS A 243 20.49 -5.28 21.65
C LYS A 243 19.68 -4.78 20.46
N HIS A 244 20.26 -3.90 19.65
CA HIS A 244 19.62 -3.44 18.42
C HIS A 244 19.29 -4.64 17.52
N LEU A 245 18.13 -4.60 16.87
CA LEU A 245 17.69 -5.59 15.90
C LEU A 245 17.48 -4.87 14.57
N ARG A 246 18.28 -5.21 13.57
CA ARG A 246 18.09 -4.71 12.21
C ARG A 246 17.00 -5.53 11.53
N VAL A 247 15.94 -4.86 11.11
CA VAL A 247 14.85 -5.49 10.35
C VAL A 247 14.92 -5.03 8.90
N SER A 248 15.13 -5.96 7.97
CA SER A 248 15.37 -5.66 6.54
C SER A 248 14.73 -6.68 5.61
N ARG A 249 14.72 -6.40 4.31
CA ARG A 249 14.47 -7.42 3.29
C ARG A 249 15.80 -8.12 2.97
N ALA A 250 15.77 -9.43 2.83
CA ALA A 250 16.95 -10.18 2.44
C ALA A 250 17.40 -9.75 1.03
N ALA A 251 18.70 -9.50 0.86
CA ALA A 251 19.28 -9.25 -0.46
C ALA A 251 19.21 -10.51 -1.35
N GLU A 252 19.42 -11.68 -0.73
CA GLU A 252 19.27 -13.00 -1.35
C GLU A 252 18.10 -13.74 -0.68
N GLY A 253 16.89 -13.24 -0.92
CA GLY A 253 15.65 -13.86 -0.42
C GLY A 253 15.22 -15.09 -1.23
N THR A 254 14.04 -15.59 -0.90
CA THR A 254 13.39 -16.64 -1.69
C THR A 254 13.15 -16.13 -3.11
N ARG A 255 13.40 -16.98 -4.10
CA ARG A 255 13.16 -16.66 -5.51
C ARG A 255 11.94 -17.41 -6.04
N LEU A 256 11.20 -16.77 -6.92
CA LEU A 256 10.16 -17.39 -7.73
C LEU A 256 10.76 -17.64 -9.12
N ARG A 257 11.07 -18.90 -9.43
CA ARG A 257 11.49 -19.29 -10.77
C ARG A 257 10.25 -19.40 -11.65
N ALA A 258 10.31 -18.74 -12.81
CA ALA A 258 9.21 -18.66 -13.77
C ALA A 258 9.71 -19.06 -15.16
N ASP A 259 9.41 -20.29 -15.58
CA ASP A 259 9.89 -20.89 -16.82
C ASP A 259 8.74 -21.20 -17.78
N LEU A 260 8.83 -20.69 -19.01
CA LEU A 260 7.86 -20.92 -20.07
C LEU A 260 8.31 -22.10 -20.94
N ASP A 261 7.48 -23.13 -21.09
CA ASP A 261 7.80 -24.30 -21.92
C ASP A 261 7.41 -24.13 -23.41
N ASP A 262 7.66 -25.17 -24.22
CA ASP A 262 7.32 -25.21 -25.65
C ASP A 262 5.82 -25.15 -25.95
N ALA A 263 4.98 -25.59 -25.01
CA ALA A 263 3.53 -25.57 -25.15
C ALA A 263 2.93 -24.20 -24.78
N GLY A 264 3.74 -23.28 -24.25
CA GLY A 264 3.29 -21.99 -23.73
C GLY A 264 2.69 -22.07 -22.33
N VAL A 265 2.99 -23.15 -21.57
CA VAL A 265 2.62 -23.28 -20.16
C VAL A 265 3.74 -22.69 -19.32
N LEU A 266 3.37 -21.81 -18.39
CA LEU A 266 4.31 -21.19 -17.46
C LEU A 266 4.38 -22.02 -16.18
N HIS A 267 5.58 -22.45 -15.81
CA HIS A 267 5.86 -23.19 -14.60
C HIS A 267 6.46 -22.26 -13.56
N LEU A 268 5.87 -22.27 -12.37
CA LEU A 268 6.23 -21.45 -11.22
C LEU A 268 6.71 -22.35 -10.09
N GLU A 269 7.89 -22.06 -9.57
CA GLU A 269 8.48 -22.81 -8.46
C GLU A 269 9.20 -21.88 -7.49
N ILE A 270 9.12 -22.20 -6.20
CA ILE A 270 9.88 -21.49 -5.18
C ILE A 270 11.26 -22.12 -5.06
N VAL A 271 12.27 -21.31 -5.29
CA VAL A 271 13.66 -21.62 -4.94
C VAL A 271 13.92 -21.01 -3.56
N PRO A 272 14.19 -21.83 -2.53
CA PRO A 272 14.45 -21.33 -1.19
C PRO A 272 15.62 -20.32 -1.16
N ALA A 273 15.56 -19.40 -0.21
CA ALA A 273 16.71 -18.57 0.12
C ALA A 273 17.90 -19.45 0.52
N PRO A 274 19.15 -19.02 0.28
CA PRO A 274 20.34 -19.69 0.79
C PRO A 274 20.27 -19.88 2.32
N ASP A 275 20.97 -20.89 2.82
CA ASP A 275 21.12 -21.06 4.25
C ASP A 275 21.77 -19.82 4.88
N GLY A 276 21.21 -19.38 6.00
CA GLY A 276 21.77 -18.28 6.76
C GLY A 276 23.08 -18.67 7.45
N PRO A 277 23.75 -17.72 8.13
CA PRO A 277 24.89 -18.00 8.98
C PRO A 277 24.58 -19.08 10.03
N GLU A 278 25.62 -19.74 10.55
CA GLU A 278 25.47 -20.75 11.61
C GLU A 278 24.70 -20.18 12.81
N GLY A 279 23.71 -20.94 13.30
CA GLY A 279 22.83 -20.53 14.38
C GLY A 279 21.65 -19.63 13.97
N SER A 280 21.43 -19.42 12.66
CA SER A 280 20.22 -18.79 12.16
C SER A 280 18.99 -19.69 12.27
N GLU A 281 17.81 -19.07 12.43
CA GLU A 281 16.52 -19.75 12.53
C GLU A 281 15.53 -19.14 11.53
N ILE A 282 14.80 -19.99 10.79
CA ILE A 282 13.69 -19.57 9.94
C ILE A 282 12.43 -19.46 10.80
N LEU A 283 11.82 -18.29 10.79
CA LEU A 283 10.58 -17.98 11.49
C LEU A 283 9.42 -17.95 10.49
N GLU A 284 8.56 -18.96 10.55
CA GLU A 284 7.42 -19.13 9.66
C GLU A 284 6.25 -18.21 10.05
N ALA A 285 5.69 -17.49 9.08
CA ALA A 285 4.49 -16.67 9.19
C ALA A 285 3.66 -16.70 7.89
N SER A 286 2.43 -16.23 7.94
CA SER A 286 1.54 -16.14 6.77
C SER A 286 1.10 -14.69 6.60
N PRO A 287 1.58 -13.96 5.57
CA PRO A 287 2.23 -14.47 4.36
C PRO A 287 3.77 -14.62 4.42
N GLY A 288 4.44 -14.09 5.45
CA GLY A 288 5.89 -13.84 5.44
C GLY A 288 6.77 -14.95 6.00
N ARG A 289 7.96 -15.18 5.42
CA ARG A 289 9.04 -15.94 6.07
C ARG A 289 10.19 -15.04 6.45
N TRP A 290 10.70 -15.23 7.66
CA TRP A 290 11.78 -14.41 8.19
C TRP A 290 12.98 -15.27 8.56
N LEU A 291 14.18 -14.75 8.36
CA LEU A 291 15.42 -15.31 8.86
C LEU A 291 15.89 -14.50 10.06
N LEU A 292 15.97 -15.13 11.22
CA LEU A 292 16.58 -14.53 12.41
C LEU A 292 18.03 -15.01 12.52
N ALA A 293 18.98 -14.09 12.41
CA ALA A 293 20.41 -14.37 12.51
C ALA A 293 21.09 -13.33 13.42
N GLY A 294 21.36 -13.71 14.67
CA GLY A 294 22.07 -12.85 15.62
C GLY A 294 21.28 -11.61 16.03
N ASP A 295 21.57 -10.47 15.39
CA ASP A 295 20.95 -9.15 15.53
C ASP A 295 20.27 -8.66 14.23
N HIS A 296 20.06 -9.57 13.28
CA HIS A 296 19.37 -9.32 12.01
C HIS A 296 18.08 -10.16 11.92
N LEU A 297 17.01 -9.52 11.46
CA LEU A 297 15.75 -10.16 11.11
C LEU A 297 15.39 -9.79 9.67
N GLU A 298 15.53 -10.75 8.76
CA GLU A 298 15.38 -10.51 7.33
C GLU A 298 14.11 -11.14 6.77
N LEU A 299 13.28 -10.36 6.07
CA LEU A 299 12.15 -10.88 5.33
C LEU A 299 12.66 -11.58 4.06
N LEU A 300 12.53 -12.90 4.02
CA LEU A 300 12.93 -13.74 2.88
C LEU A 300 11.92 -13.64 1.74
N ASP A 301 10.63 -13.64 2.08
CA ASP A 301 9.51 -13.48 1.15
C ASP A 301 8.20 -13.19 1.89
N SER A 302 7.18 -12.72 1.18
CA SER A 302 5.84 -12.49 1.71
C SER A 302 4.75 -12.93 0.73
N LEU A 303 4.73 -14.21 0.37
CA LEU A 303 3.83 -14.75 -0.65
C LEU A 303 2.36 -14.52 -0.31
N PRO A 304 1.57 -13.88 -1.19
CA PRO A 304 0.13 -13.71 -0.97
C PRO A 304 -0.58 -15.06 -0.75
N GLN A 305 -1.68 -15.05 0.00
CA GLN A 305 -2.43 -16.26 0.35
C GLN A 305 -2.77 -17.16 -0.86
N ALA A 306 -3.13 -16.56 -2.00
CA ALA A 306 -3.43 -17.28 -3.25
C ALA A 306 -2.22 -18.07 -3.83
N TYR A 307 -1.02 -17.81 -3.32
CA TYR A 307 0.25 -18.35 -3.79
C TYR A 307 1.03 -19.11 -2.72
N GLU A 308 0.50 -19.23 -1.49
CA GLU A 308 1.13 -20.04 -0.43
C GLU A 308 1.30 -21.51 -0.82
N GLY A 309 0.43 -22.02 -1.71
CA GLY A 309 0.54 -23.36 -2.28
C GLY A 309 1.88 -23.62 -2.97
N LEU A 310 2.56 -22.59 -3.47
CA LEU A 310 3.89 -22.69 -4.08
C LEU A 310 4.97 -23.20 -3.11
N ARG A 311 4.76 -23.05 -1.79
CA ARG A 311 5.67 -23.62 -0.79
C ARG A 311 5.56 -25.15 -0.69
N LYS A 312 4.46 -25.73 -1.14
CA LYS A 312 4.19 -27.18 -1.09
C LYS A 312 4.55 -27.89 -2.39
N GLY A 313 4.69 -27.16 -3.48
CA GLY A 313 5.03 -27.70 -4.79
C GLY A 313 4.87 -26.68 -5.91
N PRO A 314 5.31 -27.04 -7.13
CA PRO A 314 5.22 -26.16 -8.28
C PRO A 314 3.75 -25.89 -8.67
N ARG A 315 3.53 -24.76 -9.33
CA ARG A 315 2.24 -24.37 -9.92
C ARG A 315 2.44 -24.06 -11.39
N SER A 316 1.49 -24.46 -12.23
CA SER A 316 1.50 -24.10 -13.64
C SER A 316 0.38 -23.12 -13.98
N VAL A 317 0.63 -22.24 -14.94
CA VAL A 317 -0.35 -21.36 -15.57
C VAL A 317 -0.48 -21.80 -17.02
N ALA A 318 -1.68 -22.24 -17.39
CA ALA A 318 -1.98 -22.67 -18.75
C ALA A 318 -1.83 -21.51 -19.75
N ARG A 319 -1.57 -21.85 -21.02
CA ARG A 319 -1.31 -20.88 -22.09
C ARG A 319 -2.43 -19.85 -22.22
N GLU A 320 -3.68 -20.26 -22.07
CA GLU A 320 -4.87 -19.41 -22.16
C GLU A 320 -4.91 -18.35 -21.05
N GLY A 321 -4.33 -18.68 -19.88
CA GLY A 321 -4.24 -17.78 -18.73
C GLY A 321 -2.96 -16.95 -18.67
N LEU A 322 -1.97 -17.24 -19.52
CA LEU A 322 -0.63 -16.66 -19.45
C LEU A 322 -0.65 -15.13 -19.51
N ALA A 323 -1.34 -14.56 -20.51
CA ALA A 323 -1.41 -13.11 -20.69
C ALA A 323 -2.02 -12.41 -19.47
N ASN A 324 -3.08 -12.97 -18.90
CA ASN A 324 -3.73 -12.42 -17.71
C ASN A 324 -2.80 -12.50 -16.49
N PHE A 325 -2.13 -13.63 -16.30
CA PHE A 325 -1.18 -13.82 -15.21
C PHE A 325 -0.03 -12.80 -15.29
N LEU A 326 0.60 -12.66 -16.46
CA LEU A 326 1.72 -11.73 -16.66
C LEU A 326 1.34 -10.26 -16.47
N GLN A 327 0.11 -9.88 -16.86
CA GLN A 327 -0.34 -8.49 -16.73
C GLN A 327 -0.88 -8.14 -15.35
N ARG A 328 -1.52 -9.08 -14.65
CA ARG A 328 -2.26 -8.78 -13.41
C ARG A 328 -1.65 -9.38 -12.15
N GLU A 329 -1.08 -10.58 -12.26
CA GLU A 329 -0.68 -11.38 -11.09
C GLU A 329 0.83 -11.32 -10.85
N LEU A 330 1.65 -11.47 -11.91
CA LEU A 330 3.10 -11.44 -11.80
C LEU A 330 3.64 -10.12 -11.21
N PRO A 331 3.17 -8.91 -11.61
CA PRO A 331 3.66 -7.66 -11.04
C PRO A 331 3.31 -7.47 -9.56
N VAL A 332 2.29 -8.17 -9.07
CA VAL A 332 1.97 -8.22 -7.64
C VAL A 332 2.94 -9.16 -6.94
N LEU A 333 3.18 -10.35 -7.50
CA LEU A 333 4.13 -11.32 -6.96
C LEU A 333 5.56 -10.77 -6.84
N GLU A 334 6.04 -10.04 -7.85
CA GLU A 334 7.37 -9.41 -7.86
C GLU A 334 7.61 -8.45 -6.67
N ARG A 335 6.55 -7.92 -6.05
CA ARG A 335 6.67 -7.07 -4.85
C ARG A 335 6.91 -7.88 -3.57
N HIS A 336 6.67 -9.18 -3.62
CA HIS A 336 6.65 -10.09 -2.48
C HIS A 336 7.74 -11.15 -2.52
N VAL A 337 8.29 -11.44 -3.71
CA VAL A 337 9.32 -12.46 -3.95
C VAL A 337 10.23 -12.01 -5.09
N LEU A 338 11.50 -12.45 -5.08
CA LEU A 338 12.45 -12.14 -6.14
C LEU A 338 12.14 -13.00 -7.39
N LEU A 339 11.83 -12.39 -8.54
CA LEU A 339 11.55 -13.13 -9.76
C LEU A 339 12.82 -13.59 -10.47
N GLU A 340 12.89 -14.87 -10.81
CA GLU A 340 13.90 -15.47 -11.68
C GLU A 340 13.21 -15.96 -12.97
N ALA A 341 13.14 -15.08 -13.97
CA ALA A 341 12.49 -15.38 -15.24
C ALA A 341 13.43 -16.15 -16.18
N GLY A 342 12.95 -17.29 -16.70
CA GLY A 342 13.63 -18.07 -17.72
C GLY A 342 13.76 -17.35 -19.06
N ASP A 343 14.70 -17.78 -19.90
CA ASP A 343 15.03 -17.09 -21.17
C ASP A 343 13.85 -16.95 -22.12
N ARG A 344 13.02 -17.99 -22.25
CA ARG A 344 11.83 -17.97 -23.11
C ARG A 344 10.79 -16.96 -22.64
N LEU A 345 10.58 -16.86 -21.32
CA LEU A 345 9.68 -15.88 -20.75
C LEU A 345 10.20 -14.45 -20.99
N ARG A 346 11.52 -14.24 -20.84
CA ARG A 346 12.16 -12.94 -21.11
C ARG A 346 12.09 -12.51 -22.58
N GLN A 347 12.04 -13.48 -23.49
CA GLN A 347 11.93 -13.23 -24.94
C GLN A 347 10.47 -13.16 -25.42
N LEU A 348 9.49 -13.40 -24.54
CA LEU A 348 8.08 -13.37 -24.90
C LEU A 348 7.68 -11.98 -25.39
N GLN A 349 7.07 -11.92 -26.57
CA GLN A 349 6.52 -10.70 -27.13
C GLN A 349 5.02 -10.85 -27.32
N PHE A 350 4.28 -9.79 -26.98
CA PHE A 350 2.86 -9.70 -27.27
C PHE A 350 2.67 -8.87 -28.54
N GLU A 351 2.16 -9.51 -29.58
CA GLU A 351 1.74 -8.81 -30.80
C GLU A 351 0.25 -8.50 -30.74
N THR A 352 -0.11 -7.26 -31.07
CA THR A 352 -1.53 -6.91 -31.22
C THR A 352 -2.02 -7.42 -32.56
N MET A 353 -2.90 -8.41 -32.54
CA MET A 353 -3.53 -8.91 -33.76
C MET A 353 -4.85 -8.21 -34.03
N LEU A 354 -5.09 -7.85 -35.29
CA LEU A 354 -6.39 -7.36 -35.75
C LEU A 354 -7.36 -8.55 -35.83
N PRO A 355 -8.45 -8.57 -35.05
CA PRO A 355 -9.40 -9.67 -35.13
C PRO A 355 -10.17 -9.64 -36.45
N ARG A 356 -10.49 -10.83 -36.97
CA ARG A 356 -11.53 -11.00 -37.98
C ARG A 356 -12.84 -11.23 -37.26
N PHE A 357 -13.83 -10.38 -37.52
CA PHE A 357 -15.16 -10.58 -36.93
C PHE A 357 -15.98 -11.51 -37.80
N ARG A 358 -16.52 -12.58 -37.21
CA ARG A 358 -17.58 -13.41 -37.80
C ARG A 358 -18.89 -13.01 -37.14
N VAL A 359 -19.89 -12.76 -37.97
CA VAL A 359 -21.26 -12.50 -37.53
C VAL A 359 -22.13 -13.63 -38.06
N GLU A 360 -22.82 -14.30 -37.16
CA GLU A 360 -23.85 -15.27 -37.49
C GLU A 360 -25.21 -14.68 -37.08
N LEU A 361 -26.11 -14.56 -38.05
CA LEU A 361 -27.46 -14.05 -37.87
C LEU A 361 -28.43 -15.20 -38.08
N ASP A 362 -29.25 -15.50 -37.08
CA ASP A 362 -30.28 -16.53 -37.17
C ASP A 362 -31.61 -15.99 -36.65
N GLY A 363 -32.69 -16.19 -37.41
CA GLY A 363 -34.01 -15.71 -37.02
C GLY A 363 -35.05 -15.61 -38.14
N LEU A 364 -36.23 -15.10 -37.75
CA LEU A 364 -37.41 -14.91 -38.61
C LEU A 364 -37.89 -13.44 -38.52
N LEU A 365 -38.93 -13.08 -39.27
CA LEU A 365 -39.54 -11.73 -39.25
C LEU A 365 -39.97 -11.24 -37.86
N SER A 366 -40.23 -12.15 -36.92
CA SER A 366 -40.59 -11.86 -35.53
C SER A 366 -39.40 -11.56 -34.60
N GLY A 367 -38.17 -11.80 -35.06
CA GLY A 367 -36.95 -11.54 -34.29
C GLY A 367 -35.71 -12.19 -34.89
N ILE A 368 -34.58 -11.48 -34.81
CA ILE A 368 -33.26 -11.91 -35.25
C ILE A 368 -32.34 -12.04 -34.03
N SER A 369 -31.63 -13.15 -33.92
CA SER A 369 -30.49 -13.34 -33.02
C SER A 369 -29.18 -13.07 -33.77
N CYS A 370 -28.20 -12.50 -33.07
CA CYS A 370 -26.90 -12.14 -33.63
C CYS A 370 -25.80 -12.65 -32.70
N GLN A 371 -24.93 -13.50 -33.23
CA GLN A 371 -23.71 -13.95 -32.57
C GLN A 371 -22.51 -13.29 -33.27
N LEU A 372 -21.78 -12.47 -32.52
CA LEU A 372 -20.56 -11.79 -32.97
C LEU A 372 -19.35 -12.46 -32.33
N GLU A 373 -18.45 -13.01 -33.15
CA GLU A 373 -17.21 -13.64 -32.72
C GLU A 373 -16.01 -12.85 -33.24
N ALA A 374 -15.03 -12.59 -32.37
CA ALA A 374 -13.74 -12.04 -32.74
C ALA A 374 -12.72 -13.18 -32.88
N ILE A 375 -12.27 -13.44 -34.10
CA ILE A 375 -11.33 -14.51 -34.45
C ILE A 375 -9.93 -13.90 -34.53
N TYR A 376 -8.98 -14.49 -33.81
CA TYR A 376 -7.59 -14.05 -33.71
C TYR A 376 -6.68 -15.17 -34.26
N GLY A 377 -5.79 -14.86 -35.22
CA GLY A 377 -4.94 -15.86 -35.89
C GLY A 377 -5.56 -16.42 -37.18
N GLU A 378 -4.91 -17.43 -37.77
CA GLU A 378 -5.43 -18.21 -38.91
C GLU A 378 -6.43 -19.30 -38.46
#